data_AF-A0A1G9GBJ4-F1
#
_entry.id   AF-A0A1G9GBJ4-F1
#
_cell.length_a   1.000
_cell.length_b   1.000
_cell.length_c   1.000
_cell.angle_alpha   90.00
_cell.angle_beta   90.00
_cell.angle_gamma   90.00
#
_symmetry.space_group_name_H-M   'P 1'
#
loop_
_entity.id
_entity.type
_entity.pdbx_description
1 polymer ?
#
loop_
_entity_poly.entity_id
_entity_poly.type
_entity_poly.pdbx_seq_one_letter_code
_entity_poly.pdbx_strand_id
1 'polypeptide(L)'
;MDDARKYNHPARGTQAWQRIYNERSSVVRVNAYLKDAYQLNATRFYKADHANAFYRLIQLAYNARTYANQRLAERKNRKEIAV
;
A
#
# COMPACT_ATOMS: atom_id res chain seq x y z
N MET A 1 -22.68 -3.71 -29.36
CA MET A 1 -21.36 -3.30 -29.90
C MET A 1 -20.51 -2.90 -28.71
N ASP A 2 -19.60 -3.79 -28.28
CA ASP A 2 -18.67 -3.48 -27.19
C ASP A 2 -17.65 -2.46 -27.69
N ASP A 3 -17.55 -1.32 -26.98
CA ASP A 3 -16.58 -0.28 -27.29
C ASP A 3 -15.16 -0.81 -27.06
N ALA A 4 -14.40 -0.98 -28.14
CA ALA A 4 -13.01 -1.42 -28.09
C ALA A 4 -12.10 -0.48 -27.25
N ARG A 5 -12.52 0.77 -27.02
CA ARG A 5 -11.78 1.74 -26.20
C ARG A 5 -11.97 1.54 -24.70
N LYS A 6 -12.93 0.70 -24.29
CA LYS A 6 -13.25 0.44 -22.88
C LYS A 6 -12.05 -0.09 -22.07
N TYR A 7 -11.14 -0.81 -22.72
CA TYR A 7 -9.95 -1.39 -22.08
C TYR A 7 -8.63 -0.77 -22.58
N ASN A 8 -8.68 0.38 -23.26
CA ASN A 8 -7.47 1.03 -23.72
C ASN A 8 -6.68 1.57 -22.52
N HIS A 9 -5.43 1.17 -22.44
CA HIS A 9 -4.49 1.71 -21.48
C HIS A 9 -4.18 3.17 -21.84
N PRO A 10 -4.07 4.07 -20.85
CA PRO A 10 -3.72 5.44 -21.13
C PRO A 10 -2.33 5.51 -21.77
N ALA A 11 -2.17 6.40 -22.75
CA ALA A 11 -0.89 6.60 -23.40
C ALA A 11 0.17 7.03 -22.37
N ARG A 12 1.40 6.53 -22.52
CA ARG A 12 2.53 6.92 -21.65
C ARG A 12 2.72 8.44 -21.69
N GLY A 13 3.09 9.02 -20.54
CA GLY A 13 3.26 10.48 -20.40
C GLY A 13 1.97 11.28 -20.20
N THR A 14 0.80 10.67 -20.35
CA THR A 14 -0.47 11.31 -19.95
C THR A 14 -0.62 11.34 -18.43
N GLN A 15 -1.39 12.31 -17.91
CA GLN A 15 -1.69 12.37 -16.47
C GLN A 15 -2.40 11.10 -15.97
N ALA A 16 -3.28 10.52 -16.79
CA ALA A 16 -3.96 9.27 -16.48
C ALA A 16 -2.97 8.11 -16.30
N TRP A 17 -1.97 8.00 -17.18
CA TRP A 17 -0.90 7.01 -17.06
C TRP A 17 -0.05 7.25 -15.82
N GLN A 18 0.34 8.51 -15.55
CA GLN A 18 1.15 8.86 -14.39
C GLN A 18 0.44 8.51 -13.08
N ARG A 19 -0.86 8.73 -12.98
CA ARG A 19 -1.66 8.38 -11.79
C ARG A 19 -1.63 6.88 -11.51
N ILE A 20 -1.90 6.06 -12.53
CA ILE A 20 -1.87 4.59 -12.40
C ILE A 20 -0.45 4.10 -12.08
N TYR A 21 0.57 4.69 -12.72
CA TYR A 21 1.95 4.37 -12.45
C TYR A 21 2.35 4.70 -11.00
N ASN A 22 1.93 5.87 -10.50
CA ASN A 22 2.17 6.29 -9.12
C ASN A 22 1.50 5.33 -8.13
N GLU A 23 0.24 4.96 -8.37
CA GLU A 23 -0.49 3.99 -7.56
C GLU A 23 0.24 2.63 -7.51
N ARG A 24 0.60 2.07 -8.68
CA ARG A 24 1.37 0.83 -8.77
C ARG A 24 2.69 0.95 -8.01
N SER A 25 3.43 2.03 -8.20
CA SER A 25 4.71 2.25 -7.52
C SER A 25 4.54 2.32 -6.00
N SER A 26 3.44 2.89 -5.52
CA SER A 26 3.11 2.97 -4.09
C SER A 26 2.93 1.58 -3.49
N VAL A 27 2.13 0.73 -4.14
CA VAL A 27 1.91 -0.66 -3.70
C VAL A 27 3.22 -1.46 -3.71
N VAL A 28 4.05 -1.28 -4.75
CA VAL A 28 5.35 -1.95 -4.83
C VAL A 28 6.27 -1.56 -3.67
N ARG A 29 6.33 -0.27 -3.31
CA ARG A 29 7.13 0.22 -2.18
C ARG A 29 6.66 -0.38 -0.85
N VAL A 30 5.34 -0.43 -0.61
CA VAL A 30 4.78 -1.05 0.60
C VAL A 30 5.14 -2.53 0.66
N ASN A 31 4.98 -3.27 -0.45
CA ASN A 31 5.31 -4.69 -0.48
C ASN A 31 6.81 -4.95 -0.26
N ALA A 32 7.69 -4.11 -0.82
CA ALA A 32 9.13 -4.19 -0.55
C ALA A 32 9.41 -3.98 0.95
N TYR A 33 8.83 -2.93 1.54
CA TYR A 33 8.97 -2.64 2.96
C TYR A 33 8.48 -3.79 3.86
N LEU A 34 7.34 -4.41 3.53
CA LEU A 34 6.81 -5.54 4.29
C LEU A 34 7.70 -6.80 4.17
N LYS A 35 8.34 -7.02 3.02
CA LYS A 35 9.31 -8.11 2.86
C LYS A 35 10.51 -7.88 3.78
N ASP A 36 11.07 -6.69 3.77
CA ASP A 36 12.31 -6.38 4.49
C ASP A 36 12.09 -6.26 6.00
N ALA A 37 11.04 -5.55 6.44
CA ALA A 37 10.82 -5.22 7.85
C ALA A 37 9.87 -6.19 8.57
N TYR A 38 8.99 -6.89 7.85
CA TYR A 38 7.97 -7.77 8.42
C TYR A 38 8.10 -9.23 7.98
N GLN A 39 9.20 -9.60 7.31
CA GLN A 39 9.47 -10.98 6.88
C GLN A 39 8.36 -11.58 6.00
N LEU A 40 7.68 -10.74 5.20
CA LEU A 40 6.54 -11.18 4.39
C LEU A 40 6.90 -12.33 3.43
N ASN A 41 8.15 -12.42 2.97
CA ASN A 41 8.66 -13.47 2.09
C ASN A 41 9.46 -14.57 2.81
N ALA A 42 9.61 -14.50 4.13
CA ALA A 42 10.45 -15.40 4.92
C ALA A 42 9.65 -16.14 6.00
N THR A 43 8.44 -16.61 5.65
CA THR A 43 7.60 -17.38 6.58
C THR A 43 8.10 -18.80 6.76
N ARG A 44 8.05 -19.29 8.00
CA ARG A 44 8.52 -20.64 8.38
C ARG A 44 7.36 -21.59 8.72
N PHE A 45 6.13 -21.22 8.37
CA PHE A 45 4.95 -22.01 8.72
C PHE A 45 4.80 -23.20 7.79
N TYR A 46 4.64 -24.38 8.37
CA TYR A 46 4.39 -25.61 7.62
C TYR A 46 2.96 -25.69 7.07
N LYS A 47 1.96 -25.17 7.81
CA LYS A 47 0.54 -25.19 7.42
C LYS A 47 0.12 -23.85 6.79
N ALA A 48 -0.66 -23.92 5.71
CA ALA A 48 -1.17 -22.76 5.00
C ALA A 48 -2.01 -21.82 5.89
N ASP A 49 -2.83 -22.37 6.79
CA ASP A 49 -3.68 -21.56 7.69
C ASP A 49 -2.85 -20.66 8.61
N HIS A 50 -1.70 -21.14 9.07
CA HIS A 50 -0.81 -20.36 9.94
C HIS A 50 -0.14 -19.24 9.15
N ALA A 51 0.31 -19.53 7.92
CA ALA A 51 0.86 -18.51 7.02
C ALA A 51 -0.18 -17.43 6.70
N ASN A 52 -1.42 -17.82 6.41
CA ASN A 52 -2.52 -16.88 6.13
C ASN A 52 -2.82 -15.98 7.33
N ALA A 53 -2.90 -16.55 8.54
CA ALA A 53 -3.08 -15.78 9.76
C ALA A 53 -1.92 -14.79 9.98
N PHE A 54 -0.67 -15.24 9.78
CA PHE A 54 0.52 -14.41 9.89
C PHE A 54 0.52 -13.24 8.90
N TYR A 55 0.20 -13.48 7.62
CA TYR A 55 0.11 -12.41 6.62
C TYR A 55 -0.97 -11.37 6.97
N ARG A 56 -2.12 -11.81 7.47
CA ARG A 56 -3.18 -10.91 7.95
C ARG A 56 -2.71 -10.07 9.15
N LEU A 57 -1.95 -10.67 10.07
CA LEU A 57 -1.38 -9.95 11.21
C LEU A 57 -0.34 -8.92 10.78
N ILE A 58 0.55 -9.24 9.83
CA ILE A 58 1.48 -8.27 9.24
C ILE A 58 0.71 -7.08 8.66
N GLN A 59 -0.32 -7.35 7.87
CA GLN A 59 -1.10 -6.30 7.22
C GLN A 59 -1.84 -5.44 8.24
N LEU A 60 -2.44 -6.04 9.27
CA LEU A 60 -3.08 -5.32 10.37
C LEU A 60 -2.08 -4.44 11.12
N ALA A 61 -0.92 -4.98 11.50
CA ALA A 61 0.11 -4.24 12.24
C ALA A 61 0.64 -3.04 11.44
N TYR A 62 0.95 -3.24 10.16
CA TYR A 62 1.41 -2.17 9.28
C TYR A 62 0.35 -1.07 9.13
N ASN A 63 -0.90 -1.45 8.88
CA ASN A 63 -2.00 -0.49 8.72
C ASN A 63 -2.28 0.27 10.01
N ALA A 64 -2.30 -0.41 11.16
CA ALA A 64 -2.52 0.22 12.46
C ALA A 64 -1.42 1.24 12.78
N ARG A 65 -0.15 0.87 12.58
CA ARG A 65 0.99 1.79 12.76
C ARG A 65 0.90 3.00 11.83
N THR A 66 0.63 2.76 10.55
CA THR A 66 0.53 3.83 9.54
C THR A 66 -0.61 4.78 9.87
N TYR A 67 -1.77 4.25 10.27
CA TYR A 67 -2.93 5.03 10.70
C TYR A 67 -2.60 5.88 11.94
N ALA A 68 -1.94 5.30 12.95
CA ALA A 68 -1.51 6.04 14.14
C ALA A 68 -0.57 7.19 13.78
N ASN A 69 0.41 6.94 12.91
CA ASN A 69 1.35 7.98 12.43
C ASN A 69 0.63 9.08 11.66
N GLN A 70 -0.31 8.74 10.78
CA GLN A 70 -1.14 9.70 10.06
C GLN A 70 -1.93 10.57 11.04
N ARG A 71 -2.56 9.96 12.04
CA ARG A 71 -3.33 10.69 13.06
C ARG A 71 -2.48 11.65 13.87
N LEU A 72 -1.24 11.26 14.21
CA LEU A 72 -0.29 12.13 14.90
C LEU A 72 0.18 13.28 14.01
N ALA A 73 0.53 13.00 12.75
CA ALA A 73 0.93 14.01 11.77
C ALA A 73 -0.18 15.05 11.54
N GLU A 74 -1.42 14.61 11.36
CA GLU A 74 -2.57 15.51 11.26
C GLU A 74 -2.74 16.40 12.49
N ARG A 75 -2.58 15.84 13.70
CA ARG A 75 -2.66 16.61 14.94
C ARG A 75 -1.54 17.65 15.02
N LYS A 76 -0.33 17.33 14.58
CA LYS A 76 0.81 18.25 14.54
C LYS A 76 0.54 19.39 13.55
N ASN A 77 0.14 19.08 12.32
CA ASN A 77 -0.15 20.08 11.29
C ASN A 77 -1.28 21.03 11.73
N ARG A 78 -2.34 20.52 12.37
CA ARG A 78 -3.42 21.37 12.92
C ARG A 78 -2.93 22.33 14.00
N LYS A 79 -1.97 21.91 14.84
CA LYS A 79 -1.38 22.79 15.86
C LYS A 79 -0.52 23.88 15.22
N GLU A 80 0.27 23.54 14.20
CA GLU A 80 1.11 24.50 13.47
C GLU A 80 0.29 25.55 12.72
N ILE A 81 -0.89 25.20 12.21
CA ILE A 81 -1.79 26.16 11.54
C ILE A 81 -2.49 27.10 12.55
N ALA A 82 -2.67 26.65 13.80
CA ALA A 82 -3.36 27.41 14.84
C ALA A 82 -2.45 28.33 15.66
N VAL A 83 -1.13 28.27 15.42
CA VAL A 83 -0.09 29.15 15.99
C VAL A 83 0.25 30.22 14.96
#